data_AF-A0A3M2KS77-F1
#
_entry.id   AF-A0A3M2KS77-F1
#
_cell.length_a   1.000
_cell.length_b   1.000
_cell.length_c   1.000
_cell.angle_alpha   90.00
_cell.angle_beta   90.00
_cell.angle_gamma   90.00
#
_symmetry.space_group_name_H-M   'P 1'
#
loop_
_entity.id
_entity.type
_entity.pdbx_description
1 polymer ?
#
loop_
_entity_poly.entity_id
_entity_poly.type
_entity_poly.pdbx_seq_one_letter_code
_entity_poly.pdbx_strand_id
1 'polypeptide(L)'
;MATPLLEPREGVPPVVTDEAGLARVVEAFRNGTGPVAVDAERASGYRYGQRAYLIQLRRAGAGTALIDPIECPDLTGLNAALDGTEMVLHAANQDLPCLDEVGLKPTTLFDTELAGRLLGYPRVGLGSIVENVLGFALEKGHSAADWSTRPLPEDWLKYAALDVELLVELRDALREELVRSGKLPWALEEFTAILATPPKAPRADPWRRTSGIHRVRNRRALAIVRELWETRDRIAQERDLSPGRVLQDAAIVELATKTPKTPAELLALPSMKGRGARRHQSAWLRAVSRARGLPERGLPEANLPGDGPPPAHRWAER
;
A
#
# COMPACT_ATOMS: atom_id res chain seq x y z
N MET A 1 24.49 -20.13 -9.28
CA MET A 1 24.18 -19.45 -7.99
C MET A 1 24.13 -17.97 -8.29
N ALA A 2 23.10 -17.28 -7.82
CA ALA A 2 22.98 -15.84 -8.02
C ALA A 2 24.04 -15.09 -7.22
N THR A 3 24.52 -13.98 -7.76
CA THR A 3 25.50 -13.11 -7.11
C THR A 3 24.79 -12.22 -6.09
N PRO A 4 25.14 -12.24 -4.79
CA PRO A 4 24.54 -11.34 -3.82
C PRO A 4 24.82 -9.87 -4.18
N LEU A 5 23.77 -9.05 -4.23
CA LEU A 5 23.88 -7.60 -4.37
C LEU A 5 23.69 -6.99 -2.99
N LEU A 6 24.80 -6.62 -2.36
CA LEU A 6 24.83 -6.16 -0.97
C LEU A 6 24.89 -4.64 -0.84
N GLU A 7 25.34 -3.94 -1.88
CA GLU A 7 25.50 -2.47 -1.86
C GLU A 7 25.10 -1.88 -3.22
N PRO A 8 24.48 -0.69 -3.25
CA PRO A 8 24.30 0.09 -4.49
C PRO A 8 25.66 0.47 -5.11
N ARG A 9 25.72 0.65 -6.43
CA ARG A 9 26.99 0.93 -7.14
C ARG A 9 27.68 2.22 -6.67
N GLU A 10 26.90 3.25 -6.34
CA GLU A 10 27.39 4.54 -5.86
C GLU A 10 27.32 4.66 -4.31
N GLY A 11 27.01 3.56 -3.63
CA GLY A 11 26.72 3.56 -2.19
C GLY A 11 25.34 4.13 -1.86
N VAL A 12 25.01 4.16 -0.56
CA VAL A 12 23.73 4.66 -0.06
C VAL A 12 23.78 6.20 0.01
N PRO A 13 22.94 6.93 -0.76
CA PRO A 13 22.94 8.38 -0.72
C PRO A 13 22.28 8.90 0.58
N PRO A 14 22.56 10.14 1.01
CA PRO A 14 21.83 10.77 2.10
C PRO A 14 20.35 10.96 1.73
N VAL A 15 19.48 10.92 2.73
CA VAL A 15 18.06 11.22 2.54
C VAL A 15 17.89 12.72 2.27
N VAL A 16 17.14 13.05 1.23
CA VAL A 16 16.76 14.41 0.87
C VAL A 16 15.58 14.84 1.74
N THR A 17 15.82 15.82 2.61
CA THR A 17 14.84 16.33 3.58
C THR A 17 14.66 17.84 3.51
N ASP A 18 15.18 18.50 2.47
CA ASP A 18 15.03 19.95 2.29
C ASP A 18 14.89 20.34 0.81
N GLU A 19 14.37 21.55 0.59
CA GLU A 19 14.12 22.10 -0.75
C GLU A 19 15.39 22.23 -1.59
N ALA A 20 16.52 22.58 -0.96
CA ALA A 20 17.80 22.73 -1.66
C ALA A 20 18.33 21.37 -2.17
N GLY A 21 18.18 20.31 -1.38
CA GLY A 21 18.48 18.94 -1.74
C GLY A 21 17.55 18.45 -2.84
N LEU A 22 16.26 18.73 -2.73
CA LEU A 22 15.29 18.39 -3.76
C LEU A 22 15.63 19.09 -5.09
N ALA A 23 15.97 20.38 -5.08
CA ALA A 23 16.38 21.11 -6.27
C ALA A 23 17.61 20.50 -6.96
N ARG A 24 18.60 20.03 -6.17
CA ARG A 24 19.76 19.30 -6.71
C ARG A 24 19.35 17.98 -7.37
N VAL A 25 18.43 17.24 -6.76
CA VAL A 25 17.88 16.00 -7.35
C VAL A 25 17.14 16.31 -8.64
N VAL A 26 16.27 17.31 -8.67
CA VAL A 26 15.54 17.73 -9.88
C VAL A 26 16.50 18.03 -11.03
N GLU A 27 17.56 18.80 -10.77
CA GLU A 27 18.55 19.13 -11.80
C GLU A 27 19.36 17.91 -12.26
N ALA A 28 19.80 17.05 -11.34
CA ALA A 28 20.50 15.83 -11.68
C ALA A 28 19.62 14.90 -12.53
N PHE A 29 18.35 14.73 -12.15
CA PHE A 29 17.40 13.88 -12.87
C PHE A 29 17.02 14.47 -14.23
N ARG A 30 16.91 15.80 -14.36
CA ARG A 30 16.72 16.47 -15.66
C ARG A 30 17.85 16.15 -16.65
N ASN A 31 19.09 16.13 -16.16
CA ASN A 31 20.29 15.86 -16.97
C ASN A 31 20.58 14.37 -17.16
N GLY A 32 19.90 13.50 -16.41
CA GLY A 32 19.97 12.06 -16.60
C GLY A 32 19.32 11.60 -17.91
N THR A 33 19.67 10.41 -18.36
CA THR A 33 19.21 9.86 -19.64
C THR A 33 18.45 8.55 -19.46
N GLY A 34 17.59 8.23 -20.43
CA GLY A 34 16.83 6.97 -20.41
C GLY A 34 15.71 6.93 -19.37
N PRO A 35 15.16 5.73 -19.10
CA PRO A 35 14.11 5.51 -18.10
C PRO A 35 14.57 5.86 -16.69
N VAL A 36 13.60 6.06 -15.79
CA VAL A 36 13.83 6.28 -14.36
C VAL A 36 13.16 5.18 -13.55
N ALA A 37 13.93 4.49 -12.72
CA ALA A 37 13.39 3.56 -11.73
C ALA A 37 12.77 4.34 -10.59
N VAL A 38 11.59 3.90 -10.11
CA VAL A 38 10.86 4.53 -9.00
C VAL A 38 10.31 3.43 -8.08
N ASP A 39 10.42 3.67 -6.78
CA ASP A 39 9.76 2.88 -5.74
C ASP A 39 9.28 3.79 -4.60
N ALA A 40 8.43 3.27 -3.71
CA ALA A 40 7.96 4.01 -2.54
C ALA A 40 7.68 3.13 -1.32
N GLU A 41 8.09 3.62 -0.15
CA GLU A 41 7.91 2.93 1.12
C GLU A 41 6.82 3.53 1.98
N ARG A 42 6.08 2.66 2.68
CA ARG A 42 4.90 3.01 3.47
C ARG A 42 4.97 2.41 4.86
N ALA A 43 4.40 3.09 5.84
CA ALA A 43 4.28 2.58 7.21
C ALA A 43 3.01 1.70 7.39
N SER A 44 2.80 0.75 6.47
CA SER A 44 1.59 -0.08 6.44
C SER A 44 1.48 -0.96 7.69
N GLY A 45 0.30 -0.93 8.34
CA GLY A 45 0.09 -1.60 9.62
C GLY A 45 0.59 -0.82 10.84
N TYR A 46 1.23 0.33 10.65
CA TYR A 46 1.63 1.26 11.72
C TYR A 46 0.81 2.54 11.67
N ARG A 47 0.66 3.13 10.48
CA ARG A 47 -0.02 4.42 10.22
C ARG A 47 -1.38 4.21 9.56
N TYR A 48 -2.20 5.27 9.55
CA TYR A 48 -3.58 5.18 9.06
C TYR A 48 -3.63 5.10 7.54
N GLY A 49 -2.97 6.05 6.88
CA GLY A 49 -2.98 6.18 5.43
C GLY A 49 -2.02 5.24 4.72
N GLN A 50 -1.91 5.43 3.41
CA GLN A 50 -0.96 4.74 2.54
C GLN A 50 0.05 5.71 1.89
N ARG A 51 0.18 6.92 2.45
CA ARG A 51 1.19 7.90 2.02
C ARG A 51 2.58 7.30 2.06
N ALA A 52 3.43 7.76 1.15
CA ALA A 52 4.84 7.43 1.17
C ALA A 52 5.53 8.07 2.38
N TYR A 53 6.56 7.39 2.88
CA TYR A 53 7.49 7.86 3.90
C TYR A 53 8.94 7.85 3.41
N LEU A 54 9.18 7.26 2.24
CA LEU A 54 10.41 7.36 1.47
C LEU A 54 10.02 7.13 0.00
N ILE A 55 10.59 7.90 -0.91
CA ILE A 55 10.48 7.68 -2.35
C ILE A 55 11.89 7.51 -2.89
N GLN A 56 12.11 6.43 -3.62
CA GLN A 56 13.40 6.10 -4.21
C GLN A 56 13.32 6.31 -5.70
N LEU A 57 14.33 6.96 -6.26
CA LEU A 57 14.49 7.05 -7.71
C LEU A 57 15.90 6.70 -8.12
N ARG A 58 16.06 6.13 -9.31
CA ARG A 58 17.37 5.94 -9.94
C ARG A 58 17.32 6.21 -11.43
N ARG A 59 18.27 7.00 -11.93
CA ARG A 59 18.39 7.32 -13.36
C ARG A 59 19.86 7.37 -13.79
N ALA A 60 20.14 6.87 -15.00
CA ALA A 60 21.50 6.91 -15.56
C ALA A 60 21.98 8.38 -15.67
N GLY A 61 23.17 8.66 -15.14
CA GLY A 61 23.74 10.01 -15.06
C GLY A 61 23.34 10.81 -13.81
N ALA A 62 22.26 10.44 -13.12
CA ALA A 62 21.82 11.08 -11.87
C ALA A 62 22.14 10.25 -10.62
N GLY A 63 22.22 8.93 -10.76
CA GLY A 63 22.40 7.99 -9.65
C GLY A 63 21.10 7.74 -8.89
N THR A 64 21.21 7.32 -7.62
CA THR A 64 20.08 7.06 -6.74
C THR A 64 19.75 8.29 -5.88
N ALA A 65 18.46 8.58 -5.71
CA ALA A 65 17.95 9.56 -4.76
C ALA A 65 16.97 8.89 -3.79
N LEU A 66 17.09 9.22 -2.50
CA LEU A 66 16.17 8.81 -1.45
C LEU A 66 15.51 10.07 -0.89
N ILE A 67 14.22 10.28 -1.17
CA ILE A 67 13.50 11.51 -0.83
C ILE A 67 12.55 11.24 0.33
N ASP A 68 12.60 12.07 1.38
CA ASP A 68 11.61 12.06 2.44
C ASP A 68 10.39 12.92 2.04
N PRO A 69 9.25 12.32 1.65
CA PRO A 69 8.07 13.08 1.23
C PRO A 69 7.37 13.81 2.39
N ILE A 70 7.74 13.55 3.65
CA ILE A 70 7.19 14.28 4.80
C ILE A 70 7.79 15.68 4.88
N GLU A 71 9.10 15.78 4.65
CA GLU A 71 9.82 17.06 4.64
C GLU A 71 9.81 17.71 3.25
N CYS A 72 9.68 16.92 2.18
CA CYS A 72 9.57 17.35 0.79
C CYS A 72 8.24 16.91 0.14
N PRO A 73 7.09 17.51 0.51
CA PRO A 73 5.76 17.02 0.11
C PRO A 73 5.36 17.32 -1.33
N ASP A 74 6.08 18.19 -2.03
CA ASP A 74 5.79 18.60 -3.41
C ASP A 74 6.92 18.16 -4.35
N LEU A 75 6.65 17.12 -5.14
CA LEU A 75 7.55 16.61 -6.18
C LEU A 75 7.13 17.02 -7.59
N THR A 76 6.24 18.00 -7.75
CA THR A 76 5.81 18.47 -9.08
C THR A 76 6.97 18.98 -9.93
N GLY A 77 7.98 19.62 -9.31
CA GLY A 77 9.21 20.03 -10.00
C GLY A 77 10.03 18.86 -10.53
N LEU A 78 10.10 17.75 -9.78
CA LEU A 78 10.73 16.51 -10.22
C LEU A 78 9.93 15.85 -11.35
N ASN A 79 8.61 15.83 -11.22
CA ASN A 79 7.72 15.34 -12.27
C ASN A 79 7.92 16.10 -13.59
N ALA A 80 8.00 17.43 -13.54
CA ALA A 80 8.25 18.26 -14.71
C ALA A 80 9.65 18.04 -15.31
N ALA A 81 10.66 17.74 -14.51
CA ALA A 81 11.99 17.37 -14.99
C ALA A 81 12.02 15.99 -15.67
N LEU A 82 11.05 15.13 -15.35
CA LEU A 82 10.89 13.79 -15.90
C LEU A 82 9.80 13.72 -16.98
N ASP A 83 9.28 14.85 -17.46
CA ASP A 83 8.27 14.85 -18.51
C ASP A 83 8.75 14.08 -19.75
N GLY A 84 7.87 13.25 -20.30
CA GLY A 84 8.19 12.34 -21.41
C GLY A 84 9.16 11.19 -21.06
N THR A 85 9.64 11.07 -19.83
CA THR A 85 10.51 9.97 -19.39
C THR A 85 9.66 8.77 -18.95
N GLU A 86 10.02 7.56 -19.42
CA GLU A 86 9.39 6.33 -18.94
C GLU A 86 9.79 6.06 -17.48
N MET A 87 8.79 5.93 -16.61
CA MET A 87 9.00 5.47 -15.24
C MET A 87 8.91 3.94 -15.19
N VAL A 88 9.88 3.32 -14.55
CA VAL A 88 9.94 1.88 -14.32
C VAL A 88 9.59 1.62 -12.86
N LEU A 89 8.54 0.83 -12.64
CA LEU A 89 8.11 0.41 -11.31
C LEU A 89 8.00 -1.11 -11.25
N HIS A 90 7.92 -1.65 -10.05
CA HIS A 90 7.56 -3.04 -9.81
C HIS A 90 6.23 -3.08 -9.08
N ALA A 91 5.19 -3.68 -9.67
CA ALA A 91 3.85 -3.68 -9.09
C ALA A 91 3.23 -2.27 -8.94
N ALA A 92 3.30 -1.47 -10.01
CA ALA A 92 3.04 -0.02 -10.01
C ALA A 92 1.71 0.41 -9.37
N ASN A 93 0.67 -0.44 -9.45
CA ASN A 93 -0.62 -0.21 -8.78
C ASN A 93 -0.51 0.01 -7.26
N GLN A 94 0.57 -0.46 -6.62
CA GLN A 94 0.81 -0.27 -5.19
C GLN A 94 1.34 1.13 -4.88
N ASP A 95 2.18 1.70 -5.75
CA ASP A 95 2.90 2.95 -5.49
C ASP A 95 2.25 4.16 -6.15
N LEU A 96 1.65 4.01 -7.34
CA LEU A 96 1.03 5.12 -8.07
C LEU A 96 0.09 6.00 -7.21
N PRO A 97 -0.76 5.46 -6.31
CA PRO A 97 -1.59 6.31 -5.46
C PRO A 97 -0.79 7.24 -4.54
N CYS A 98 0.28 6.76 -3.89
CA CYS A 98 1.05 7.60 -2.98
C CYS A 98 2.04 8.53 -3.72
N LEU A 99 2.46 8.17 -4.93
CA LEU A 99 3.21 9.05 -5.82
C LEU A 99 2.34 10.21 -6.34
N ASP A 100 1.07 9.94 -6.66
CA ASP A 100 0.11 10.97 -7.08
C ASP A 100 -0.12 12.03 -5.99
N GLU A 101 -0.17 11.61 -4.72
CA GLU A 101 -0.34 12.49 -3.54
C GLU A 101 0.78 13.54 -3.42
N VAL A 102 1.99 13.24 -3.88
CA VAL A 102 3.15 14.15 -3.86
C VAL A 102 3.41 14.80 -5.23
N GLY A 103 2.52 14.62 -6.20
CA GLY A 103 2.62 15.24 -7.52
C GLY A 103 3.55 14.55 -8.52
N LEU A 104 4.00 13.32 -8.25
CA LEU A 104 4.76 12.49 -9.19
C LEU A 104 3.80 11.60 -9.99
N LYS A 105 3.55 11.96 -11.25
CA LYS A 105 2.51 11.38 -12.12
C LYS A 105 3.11 10.92 -13.46
N PRO A 106 3.51 9.65 -13.60
CA PRO A 106 4.05 9.14 -14.85
C PRO A 106 3.04 9.26 -16.00
N THR A 107 3.53 9.69 -17.16
CA THR A 107 2.79 9.62 -18.43
C THR A 107 3.10 8.34 -19.21
N THR A 108 4.26 7.73 -18.93
CA THR A 108 4.74 6.50 -19.58
C THR A 108 5.26 5.56 -18.49
N LEU A 109 4.82 4.31 -18.52
CA LEU A 109 5.09 3.31 -17.49
C LEU A 109 5.67 2.03 -18.09
N PHE A 110 6.62 1.43 -17.39
CA PHE A 110 6.96 0.02 -17.52
C PHE A 110 6.83 -0.67 -16.15
N ASP A 111 5.85 -1.58 -16.02
CA ASP A 111 5.68 -2.38 -14.80
C ASP A 111 6.36 -3.73 -14.95
N THR A 112 7.46 -3.93 -14.21
CA THR A 112 8.28 -5.15 -14.28
C THR A 112 7.58 -6.37 -13.69
N GLU A 113 6.67 -6.21 -12.72
CA GLU A 113 5.90 -7.35 -12.18
C GLU A 113 4.92 -7.86 -13.25
N LEU A 114 4.19 -6.94 -13.87
CA LEU A 114 3.22 -7.27 -14.90
C LEU A 114 3.89 -7.82 -16.17
N ALA A 115 5.04 -7.26 -16.58
CA ALA A 115 5.86 -7.83 -17.64
C ALA A 115 6.25 -9.28 -17.31
N GLY A 116 6.71 -9.55 -16.09
CA GLY A 116 7.01 -10.90 -15.62
C GLY A 116 5.81 -11.85 -15.68
N ARG A 117 4.62 -11.38 -15.29
CA ARG A 117 3.38 -12.17 -15.37
C ARG A 117 3.01 -12.51 -16.82
N LEU A 118 3.10 -11.54 -17.73
CA LEU A 118 2.81 -11.75 -19.16
C LEU A 118 3.80 -12.72 -19.81
N LEU A 119 5.07 -12.68 -19.40
CA LEU A 119 6.11 -13.61 -19.83
C LEU A 119 5.95 -15.02 -19.24
N GLY A 120 5.12 -15.18 -18.19
CA GLY A 120 4.81 -16.47 -17.59
C GLY A 120 5.80 -16.90 -16.50
N TYR A 121 6.51 -15.96 -15.89
CA TYR A 121 7.39 -16.27 -14.76
C TYR A 121 6.56 -16.83 -13.58
N PRO A 122 7.00 -17.93 -12.93
CA PRO A 122 6.23 -18.57 -11.86
C PRO A 122 6.20 -17.74 -10.57
N ARG A 123 7.24 -16.92 -10.34
CA ARG A 123 7.33 -15.97 -9.23
C ARG A 123 7.76 -14.62 -9.78
N VAL A 124 6.96 -13.60 -9.50
CA VAL A 124 7.11 -12.26 -10.09
C VAL A 124 7.49 -11.20 -9.08
N GLY A 125 7.66 -11.52 -7.79
CA GLY A 125 8.16 -10.53 -6.83
C GLY A 125 9.59 -10.09 -7.17
N LEU A 126 9.93 -8.83 -6.90
CA LEU A 126 11.16 -8.16 -7.34
C LEU A 126 12.41 -9.01 -7.15
N GLY A 127 12.70 -9.46 -5.92
CA GLY A 127 13.88 -10.30 -5.67
C GLY A 127 13.90 -11.61 -6.47
N SER A 128 12.74 -12.24 -6.71
CA SER A 128 12.67 -13.46 -7.53
C SER A 128 12.93 -13.20 -9.00
N ILE A 129 12.38 -12.11 -9.55
CA ILE A 129 12.53 -11.81 -10.97
C ILE A 129 13.93 -11.27 -11.29
N VAL A 130 14.50 -10.45 -10.40
CA VAL A 130 15.90 -10.00 -10.50
C VAL A 130 16.86 -11.20 -10.45
N GLU A 131 16.63 -12.16 -9.55
CA GLU A 131 17.42 -13.39 -9.48
C GLU A 131 17.32 -14.21 -10.77
N ASN A 132 16.11 -14.42 -11.27
CA ASN A 132 15.89 -15.24 -12.46
C ASN A 132 16.41 -14.60 -13.75
N VAL A 133 16.26 -13.28 -13.90
CA VAL A 133 16.53 -12.56 -15.15
C VAL A 133 17.96 -12.01 -15.20
N LEU A 134 18.43 -11.43 -14.08
CA LEU A 134 19.74 -10.76 -14.02
C LEU A 134 20.78 -11.57 -13.26
N GLY A 135 20.39 -12.64 -12.55
CA GLY A 135 21.32 -13.47 -11.79
C GLY A 135 21.81 -12.83 -10.49
N PHE A 136 21.14 -11.79 -9.99
CA PHE A 136 21.48 -11.13 -8.72
C PHE A 136 20.50 -11.54 -7.61
N ALA A 137 21.02 -11.78 -6.41
CA ALA A 137 20.19 -12.00 -5.23
C ALA A 137 20.08 -10.71 -4.41
N LEU A 138 18.87 -10.19 -4.29
CA LEU A 138 18.55 -9.08 -3.38
C LEU A 138 18.37 -9.61 -1.96
N GLU A 139 18.84 -8.87 -0.96
CA GLU A 139 18.58 -9.21 0.43
C GLU A 139 17.10 -9.11 0.77
N LYS A 140 16.60 -10.06 1.57
CA LYS A 140 15.24 -9.99 2.09
C LYS A 140 15.24 -9.08 3.31
N GLY A 141 14.53 -7.95 3.24
CA GLY A 141 14.48 -7.03 4.35
C GLY A 141 13.29 -6.07 4.32
N HIS A 142 13.06 -5.42 5.45
CA HIS A 142 12.37 -4.13 5.69
C HIS A 142 11.02 -3.77 5.03
N SER A 143 10.45 -4.57 4.13
CA SER A 143 9.12 -4.34 3.53
C SER A 143 7.96 -4.22 4.53
N ALA A 144 8.10 -4.77 5.74
CA ALA A 144 7.11 -4.67 6.83
C ALA A 144 7.54 -3.73 7.97
N ALA A 145 8.54 -2.89 7.73
CA ALA A 145 9.06 -1.94 8.70
C ALA A 145 8.11 -0.75 8.93
N ASP A 146 8.27 -0.07 10.07
CA ASP A 146 7.59 1.19 10.32
C ASP A 146 8.37 2.33 9.66
N TRP A 147 8.21 2.51 8.35
CA TRP A 147 8.87 3.55 7.57
C TRP A 147 8.59 4.99 8.03
N SER A 148 7.67 5.19 8.99
CA SER A 148 7.49 6.48 9.67
C SER A 148 8.56 6.79 10.73
N THR A 149 9.47 5.85 10.98
CA THR A 149 10.60 6.01 11.92
C THR A 149 11.55 7.11 11.43
N ARG A 150 12.02 7.96 12.35
CA ARG A 150 13.03 9.00 12.09
C ARG A 150 14.06 9.06 13.23
N PRO A 151 15.37 9.17 12.93
CA PRO A 151 15.97 9.02 11.60
C PRO A 151 15.79 7.60 11.05
N LEU A 152 15.82 7.45 9.73
CA LEU A 152 15.74 6.13 9.08
C LEU A 152 17.05 5.36 9.33
N PRO A 153 17.00 4.08 9.75
CA PRO A 153 18.19 3.25 9.91
C PRO A 153 18.95 3.04 8.59
N GLU A 154 20.28 2.96 8.65
CA GLU A 154 21.13 2.78 7.47
C GLU A 154 20.79 1.53 6.67
N ASP A 155 20.53 0.40 7.34
CA ASP A 155 20.11 -0.84 6.68
C ASP A 155 18.79 -0.71 5.89
N TRP A 156 17.89 0.18 6.34
CA TRP A 156 16.64 0.46 5.61
C TRP A 156 16.90 1.30 4.38
N LEU A 157 17.78 2.30 4.48
CA LEU A 157 18.17 3.13 3.34
C LEU A 157 18.89 2.31 2.27
N LYS A 158 19.74 1.37 2.69
CA LYS A 158 20.39 0.40 1.81
C LYS A 158 19.38 -0.48 1.08
N TYR A 159 18.46 -1.09 1.82
CA TYR A 159 17.37 -1.88 1.26
C TYR A 159 16.57 -1.08 0.22
N ALA A 160 16.14 0.13 0.58
CA ALA A 160 15.41 1.04 -0.30
C ALA A 160 16.19 1.39 -1.58
N ALA A 161 17.49 1.69 -1.46
CA ALA A 161 18.33 1.98 -2.63
C ALA A 161 18.46 0.76 -3.57
N LEU A 162 18.54 -0.45 -3.01
CA LEU A 162 18.65 -1.70 -3.78
C LEU A 162 17.38 -2.05 -4.56
N ASP A 163 16.20 -1.66 -4.08
CA ASP A 163 14.92 -1.93 -4.77
C ASP A 163 14.80 -1.18 -6.11
N VAL A 164 15.52 -0.05 -6.28
CA VAL A 164 15.62 0.66 -7.57
C VAL A 164 16.94 0.44 -8.33
N GLU A 165 17.94 -0.20 -7.70
CA GLU A 165 19.32 -0.30 -8.21
C GLU A 165 19.42 -0.99 -9.58
N LEU A 166 18.66 -2.08 -9.76
CA LEU A 166 18.66 -2.91 -10.98
C LEU A 166 17.38 -2.82 -11.79
N LEU A 167 16.48 -1.90 -11.44
CA LEU A 167 15.11 -1.93 -11.98
C LEU A 167 15.07 -1.53 -13.46
N VAL A 168 15.96 -0.63 -13.91
CA VAL A 168 16.11 -0.26 -15.32
C VAL A 168 16.70 -1.42 -16.13
N GLU A 169 17.75 -2.09 -15.63
CA GLU A 169 18.34 -3.26 -16.27
C GLU A 169 17.34 -4.42 -16.36
N LEU A 170 16.54 -4.62 -15.31
CA LEU A 170 15.47 -5.61 -15.31
C LEU A 170 14.43 -5.27 -16.39
N ARG A 171 14.03 -4.00 -16.49
CA ARG A 171 13.12 -3.53 -17.53
C ARG A 171 13.68 -3.80 -18.92
N ASP A 172 14.95 -3.54 -19.17
CA ASP A 172 15.54 -3.74 -20.49
C ASP A 172 15.52 -5.22 -20.89
N ALA A 173 15.92 -6.12 -19.98
CA ALA A 173 15.88 -7.56 -20.21
C ALA A 173 14.45 -8.08 -20.44
N LEU A 174 13.48 -7.66 -19.62
CA LEU A 174 12.08 -8.06 -19.77
C LEU A 174 11.47 -7.51 -21.06
N ARG A 175 11.80 -6.27 -21.45
CA ARG A 175 11.33 -5.68 -22.70
C ARG A 175 11.83 -6.46 -23.91
N GLU A 176 13.10 -6.86 -23.94
CA GLU A 176 13.65 -7.69 -25.01
C GLU A 176 12.95 -9.06 -25.08
N GLU A 177 12.64 -9.68 -23.95
CA GLU A 177 11.90 -10.93 -23.91
C GLU A 177 10.45 -10.78 -24.38
N LEU A 178 9.78 -9.68 -24.01
CA LEU A 178 8.44 -9.34 -24.48
C LEU A 178 8.42 -9.15 -26.00
N VAL A 179 9.45 -8.51 -26.58
CA VAL A 179 9.62 -8.38 -28.03
C VAL A 179 9.78 -9.74 -28.68
N ARG A 180 10.73 -10.56 -28.20
CA ARG A 180 10.98 -11.91 -28.74
C ARG A 180 9.75 -12.82 -28.66
N SER A 181 8.94 -12.65 -27.62
CA SER A 181 7.71 -13.43 -27.40
C SER A 181 6.48 -12.86 -28.12
N GLY A 182 6.61 -11.72 -28.81
CA GLY A 182 5.47 -11.05 -29.46
C GLY A 182 4.43 -10.45 -28.49
N LYS A 183 4.79 -10.28 -27.21
CA LYS A 183 3.88 -9.83 -26.14
C LYS A 183 4.05 -8.36 -25.75
N LEU A 184 5.03 -7.65 -26.34
CA LEU A 184 5.25 -6.23 -26.03
C LEU A 184 4.00 -5.36 -26.24
N PRO A 185 3.22 -5.50 -27.34
CA PRO A 185 2.01 -4.69 -27.52
C PRO A 185 1.01 -4.86 -26.38
N TRP A 186 0.79 -6.10 -25.91
CA TRP A 186 -0.09 -6.38 -24.78
C TRP A 186 0.41 -5.73 -23.49
N ALA A 187 1.73 -5.81 -23.23
CA ALA A 187 2.31 -5.18 -22.07
C ALA A 187 2.11 -3.66 -22.08
N LEU A 188 2.32 -3.00 -23.22
CA LEU A 188 2.12 -1.55 -23.36
C LEU A 188 0.66 -1.13 -23.17
N GLU A 189 -0.29 -1.91 -23.69
CA GLU A 189 -1.73 -1.70 -23.45
C GLU A 189 -2.06 -1.79 -21.96
N GLU A 190 -1.55 -2.82 -21.28
CA GLU A 190 -1.77 -3.01 -19.84
C GLU A 190 -1.14 -1.89 -19.00
N PHE A 191 0.08 -1.45 -19.32
CA PHE A 191 0.73 -0.32 -18.63
C PHE A 191 -0.05 0.98 -18.82
N THR A 192 -0.56 1.22 -20.02
CA THR A 192 -1.41 2.38 -20.32
C THR A 192 -2.73 2.29 -19.53
N ALA A 193 -3.32 1.10 -19.45
CA ALA A 193 -4.55 0.89 -18.69
C ALA A 193 -4.35 1.13 -17.19
N ILE A 194 -3.19 0.76 -16.63
CA ILE A 194 -2.84 1.07 -15.23
C ILE A 194 -2.84 2.59 -15.00
N LEU A 195 -2.16 3.36 -15.86
CA LEU A 195 -2.11 4.82 -15.75
C LEU A 195 -3.49 5.48 -15.94
N ALA A 196 -4.33 4.92 -16.80
CA ALA A 196 -5.68 5.44 -17.06
C ALA A 196 -6.70 5.05 -15.99
N THR A 197 -6.38 4.09 -15.10
CA THR A 197 -7.33 3.59 -14.10
C THR A 197 -7.45 4.59 -12.95
N PRO A 198 -8.65 5.17 -12.71
CA PRO A 198 -8.83 6.08 -11.59
C PRO A 198 -8.71 5.33 -10.25
N PRO A 199 -8.37 6.03 -9.15
CA PRO A 199 -8.38 5.45 -7.82
C PRO A 199 -9.74 4.80 -7.51
N LYS A 200 -9.70 3.59 -6.93
CA LYS A 200 -10.94 2.89 -6.55
C LYS A 200 -11.71 3.72 -5.53
N ALA A 201 -12.98 3.98 -5.83
CA ALA A 201 -13.88 4.62 -4.88
C ALA A 201 -13.92 3.83 -3.56
N PRO A 202 -14.01 4.51 -2.40
CA PRO A 202 -14.26 3.84 -1.14
C PRO A 202 -15.50 2.96 -1.23
N ARG A 203 -15.43 1.76 -0.65
CA ARG A 203 -16.61 0.88 -0.56
C ARG A 203 -17.71 1.57 0.25
N ALA A 204 -18.97 1.34 -0.11
CA ALA A 204 -20.11 1.86 0.65
C ALA A 204 -20.13 1.33 2.10
N ASP A 205 -19.85 0.03 2.29
CA ASP A 205 -19.86 -0.63 3.61
C ASP A 205 -18.49 -1.31 3.92
N PRO A 206 -17.42 -0.53 4.19
CA PRO A 206 -16.08 -1.09 4.43
C PRO A 206 -16.01 -1.95 5.70
N TRP A 207 -16.85 -1.65 6.69
CA TRP A 207 -16.99 -2.40 7.95
C TRP A 207 -17.40 -3.86 7.74
N ARG A 208 -18.00 -4.21 6.60
CA ARG A 208 -18.38 -5.60 6.30
C ARG A 208 -17.18 -6.53 6.05
N ARG A 209 -15.97 -5.99 5.88
CA ARG A 209 -14.74 -6.79 5.78
C ARG A 209 -14.09 -7.10 7.14
N THR A 210 -14.72 -6.71 8.26
CA THR A 210 -14.21 -7.07 9.59
C THR A 210 -14.00 -8.58 9.70
N SER A 211 -12.77 -8.97 10.00
CA SER A 211 -12.40 -10.38 10.16
C SER A 211 -13.22 -11.02 11.28
N GLY A 212 -13.86 -12.15 10.98
CA GLY A 212 -14.75 -12.84 11.93
C GLY A 212 -16.20 -12.34 11.96
N ILE A 213 -16.59 -11.38 11.10
CA ILE A 213 -17.97 -10.89 11.01
C ILE A 213 -19.00 -11.98 10.74
N HIS A 214 -18.63 -13.07 10.06
CA HIS A 214 -19.49 -14.25 9.81
C HIS A 214 -20.04 -14.90 11.09
N ARG A 215 -19.43 -14.64 12.26
CA ARG A 215 -19.91 -15.12 13.57
C ARG A 215 -21.07 -14.27 14.10
N VAL A 216 -21.28 -13.08 13.55
CA VAL A 216 -22.31 -12.12 13.97
C VAL A 216 -23.58 -12.35 13.16
N ARG A 217 -24.60 -12.95 13.79
CA ARG A 217 -25.81 -13.42 13.10
C ARG A 217 -27.02 -12.48 13.20
N ASN A 218 -27.02 -11.54 14.14
CA ASN A 218 -28.15 -10.63 14.37
C ASN A 218 -27.87 -9.25 13.75
N ARG A 219 -28.85 -8.67 13.05
CA ARG A 219 -28.82 -7.31 12.49
C ARG A 219 -28.42 -6.24 13.51
N ARG A 220 -28.85 -6.37 14.77
CA ARG A 220 -28.45 -5.43 15.84
C ARG A 220 -26.99 -5.58 16.24
N ALA A 221 -26.46 -6.81 16.23
CA ALA A 221 -25.04 -7.03 16.46
C ALA A 221 -24.20 -6.55 15.26
N LEU A 222 -24.70 -6.69 14.03
CA LEU A 222 -24.09 -6.07 12.85
C LEU A 222 -24.07 -4.54 12.94
N ALA A 223 -25.13 -3.91 13.47
CA ALA A 223 -25.12 -2.48 13.75
C ALA A 223 -24.02 -2.10 14.76
N ILE A 224 -23.78 -2.93 15.79
CA ILE A 224 -22.67 -2.73 16.73
C ILE A 224 -21.32 -2.83 16.01
N VAL A 225 -21.14 -3.81 15.11
CA VAL A 225 -19.91 -3.92 14.29
C VAL A 225 -19.69 -2.65 13.48
N ARG A 226 -20.73 -2.14 12.78
CA ARG A 226 -20.66 -0.89 12.01
C ARG A 226 -20.22 0.29 12.88
N GLU A 227 -20.93 0.54 13.98
CA GLU A 227 -20.64 1.67 14.87
C GLU A 227 -19.24 1.60 15.50
N LEU A 228 -18.77 0.39 15.86
CA LEU A 228 -17.43 0.19 16.40
C LEU A 228 -16.36 0.39 15.34
N TRP A 229 -16.60 -0.12 14.12
CA TRP A 229 -15.69 0.04 13.00
C TRP A 229 -15.53 1.52 12.62
N GLU A 230 -16.63 2.26 12.49
CA GLU A 230 -16.61 3.70 12.17
C GLU A 230 -15.94 4.52 13.28
N THR A 231 -16.24 4.17 14.55
CA THR A 231 -15.60 4.84 15.69
C THR A 231 -14.10 4.56 15.71
N ARG A 232 -13.67 3.34 15.38
CA ARG A 232 -12.26 2.96 15.26
C ARG A 232 -11.59 3.71 14.12
N ASP A 233 -12.22 3.75 12.95
CA ASP A 233 -11.67 4.40 11.76
C ASP A 233 -11.42 5.88 12.00
N ARG A 234 -12.40 6.59 12.59
CA ARG A 234 -12.24 7.99 13.00
C ARG A 234 -11.07 8.19 13.97
N ILE A 235 -10.96 7.36 15.01
CA ILE A 235 -9.84 7.46 15.98
C ILE A 235 -8.50 7.15 15.31
N ALA A 236 -8.47 6.17 14.41
CA ALA A 236 -7.29 5.76 13.67
C ALA A 236 -6.78 6.90 12.77
N GLN A 237 -7.70 7.56 12.07
CA GLN A 237 -7.43 8.74 11.25
C GLN A 237 -6.94 9.92 12.10
N GLU A 238 -7.68 10.29 13.15
CA GLU A 238 -7.34 11.41 14.06
C GLU A 238 -5.96 11.25 14.70
N ARG A 239 -5.52 10.02 14.94
CA ARG A 239 -4.24 9.72 15.62
C ARG A 239 -3.13 9.26 14.69
N ASP A 240 -3.41 9.18 13.40
CA ASP A 240 -2.54 8.57 12.39
C ASP A 240 -1.93 7.23 12.84
N LEU A 241 -2.83 6.29 13.15
CA LEU A 241 -2.51 4.93 13.56
C LEU A 241 -3.25 3.94 12.68
N SER A 242 -2.65 2.78 12.41
CA SER A 242 -3.36 1.72 11.73
C SER A 242 -4.60 1.29 12.54
N PRO A 243 -5.75 1.02 11.89
CA PRO A 243 -6.98 0.69 12.61
C PRO A 243 -6.83 -0.46 13.61
N GLY A 244 -6.07 -1.51 13.26
CA GLY A 244 -5.80 -2.65 14.15
C GLY A 244 -5.06 -2.28 15.43
N ARG A 245 -4.18 -1.25 15.40
CA ARG A 245 -3.50 -0.74 16.61
C ARG A 245 -4.44 0.03 17.54
N VAL A 246 -5.53 0.59 17.01
CA VAL A 246 -6.59 1.21 17.81
C VAL A 246 -7.49 0.16 18.43
N LEU A 247 -8.07 -0.71 17.60
CA LEU A 247 -8.95 -1.80 18.03
C LEU A 247 -8.94 -2.95 17.01
N GLN A 248 -8.54 -4.13 17.46
CA GLN A 248 -8.47 -5.33 16.62
C GLN A 248 -9.87 -5.79 16.18
N ASP A 249 -9.98 -6.36 14.97
CA ASP A 249 -11.25 -6.90 14.44
C ASP A 249 -11.88 -7.93 15.40
N ALA A 250 -11.06 -8.79 16.02
CA ALA A 250 -11.53 -9.75 17.01
C ALA A 250 -12.22 -9.08 18.21
N ALA A 251 -11.75 -7.91 18.64
CA ALA A 251 -12.37 -7.13 19.71
C ALA A 251 -13.73 -6.56 19.26
N ILE A 252 -13.82 -6.07 18.02
CA ILE A 252 -15.10 -5.59 17.44
C ILE A 252 -16.14 -6.71 17.48
N VAL A 253 -15.77 -7.90 17.01
CA VAL A 253 -16.67 -9.07 16.99
C VAL A 253 -17.07 -9.51 18.41
N GLU A 254 -16.13 -9.51 19.36
CA GLU A 254 -16.41 -9.84 20.76
C GLU A 254 -17.39 -8.84 21.39
N LEU A 255 -17.16 -7.53 21.23
CA LEU A 255 -18.04 -6.48 21.75
C LEU A 255 -19.44 -6.55 21.11
N ALA A 256 -19.52 -6.82 19.81
CA ALA A 256 -20.80 -7.00 19.11
C ALA A 256 -21.58 -8.23 19.60
N THR A 257 -20.88 -9.28 20.00
CA THR A 257 -21.50 -10.53 20.49
C THR A 257 -21.90 -10.43 21.97
N LYS A 258 -21.06 -9.84 22.81
CA LYS A 258 -21.28 -9.74 24.27
C LYS A 258 -22.13 -8.53 24.66
N THR A 259 -22.14 -7.48 23.84
CA THR A 259 -22.97 -6.28 24.01
C THR A 259 -22.85 -5.61 25.39
N PRO A 260 -21.62 -5.27 25.84
CA PRO A 260 -21.40 -4.71 27.18
C PRO A 260 -22.17 -3.40 27.38
N LYS A 261 -22.76 -3.23 28.56
CA LYS A 261 -23.57 -2.08 28.95
C LYS A 261 -22.84 -1.12 29.87
N THR A 262 -21.84 -1.62 30.59
CA THR A 262 -21.10 -0.88 31.61
C THR A 262 -19.59 -0.92 31.36
N PRO A 263 -18.82 0.05 31.88
CA PRO A 263 -17.36 -0.01 31.84
C PRO A 263 -16.77 -1.29 32.45
N ALA A 264 -17.37 -1.78 33.53
CA ALA A 264 -16.94 -3.02 34.18
C ALA A 264 -17.11 -4.24 33.26
N GLU A 265 -18.27 -4.38 32.60
CA GLU A 265 -18.51 -5.46 31.62
C GLU A 265 -17.56 -5.36 30.43
N LEU A 266 -17.30 -4.15 29.92
CA LEU A 266 -16.37 -3.94 28.81
C LEU A 266 -14.94 -4.37 29.20
N LEU A 267 -14.45 -3.94 30.36
CA LEU A 267 -13.08 -4.22 30.81
C LEU A 267 -12.85 -5.68 31.24
N ALA A 268 -13.93 -6.40 31.55
CA ALA A 268 -13.88 -7.84 31.83
C ALA A 268 -13.55 -8.68 30.58
N LEU A 269 -13.78 -8.13 29.37
CA LEU A 269 -13.53 -8.84 28.11
C LEU A 269 -12.02 -9.01 27.85
N PRO A 270 -11.55 -10.22 27.48
CA PRO A 270 -10.14 -10.48 27.16
C PRO A 270 -9.56 -9.52 26.11
N SER A 271 -10.31 -9.21 25.03
CA SER A 271 -9.83 -8.30 23.97
C SER A 271 -9.64 -6.85 24.43
N MET A 272 -10.24 -6.47 25.56
CA MET A 272 -10.16 -5.13 26.13
C MET A 272 -9.03 -4.98 27.16
N LYS A 273 -8.20 -6.01 27.35
CA LYS A 273 -7.04 -5.95 28.26
C LYS A 273 -5.84 -5.17 27.70
N GLY A 274 -5.78 -4.95 26.38
CA GLY A 274 -4.71 -4.18 25.73
C GLY A 274 -4.78 -2.66 26.02
N ARG A 275 -3.61 -2.00 26.10
CA ARG A 275 -3.51 -0.55 26.40
C ARG A 275 -4.30 0.34 25.43
N GLY A 276 -4.27 0.04 24.13
CA GLY A 276 -4.99 0.81 23.10
C GLY A 276 -6.51 0.74 23.25
N ALA A 277 -7.05 -0.47 23.45
CA ALA A 277 -8.49 -0.69 23.61
C ALA A 277 -9.05 0.00 24.88
N ARG A 278 -8.30 -0.02 25.99
CA ARG A 278 -8.69 0.64 27.26
C ARG A 278 -8.77 2.16 27.15
N ARG A 279 -7.83 2.78 26.43
CA ARG A 279 -7.75 4.25 26.28
C ARG A 279 -9.05 4.87 25.77
N HIS A 280 -9.78 4.15 24.93
CA HIS A 280 -10.99 4.62 24.26
C HIS A 280 -12.28 3.96 24.78
N GLN A 281 -12.27 3.39 26.00
CA GLN A 281 -13.40 2.64 26.58
C GLN A 281 -14.76 3.37 26.45
N SER A 282 -14.78 4.67 26.73
CA SER A 282 -15.98 5.50 26.68
C SER A 282 -16.52 5.64 25.27
N ALA A 283 -15.64 5.68 24.26
CA ALA A 283 -16.04 5.72 22.85
C ALA A 283 -16.67 4.40 22.42
N TRP A 284 -16.10 3.26 22.85
CA TRP A 284 -16.64 1.93 22.55
C TRP A 284 -18.01 1.70 23.17
N LEU A 285 -18.20 2.06 24.45
CA LEU A 285 -19.52 1.98 25.09
C LEU A 285 -20.56 2.85 24.40
N ARG A 286 -20.18 4.08 24.00
CA ARG A 286 -21.08 4.95 23.24
C ARG A 286 -21.46 4.34 21.89
N ALA A 287 -20.51 3.75 21.16
CA ALA A 287 -20.78 3.07 19.89
C ALA A 287 -21.75 1.90 20.06
N VAL A 288 -21.52 1.03 21.06
CA VAL A 288 -22.44 -0.07 21.41
C VAL A 288 -23.82 0.46 21.79
N SER A 289 -23.88 1.54 22.59
CA SER A 289 -25.13 2.16 23.02
C SER A 289 -25.92 2.75 21.85
N ARG A 290 -25.27 3.45 20.91
CA ARG A 290 -25.91 3.98 19.69
C ARG A 290 -26.54 2.86 18.88
N ALA A 291 -25.79 1.80 18.58
CA ALA A 291 -26.31 0.65 17.83
C ALA A 291 -27.50 -0.04 18.50
N ARG A 292 -27.49 -0.14 19.84
CA ARG A 292 -28.60 -0.72 20.61
C ARG A 292 -29.86 0.14 20.57
N GLY A 293 -29.72 1.47 20.50
CA GLY A 293 -30.82 2.42 20.41
C GLY A 293 -31.44 2.57 19.03
N LEU A 294 -30.87 1.95 17.98
CA LEU A 294 -31.40 2.06 16.63
C LEU A 294 -32.75 1.34 16.49
N PRO A 295 -33.74 1.96 15.82
CA PRO A 295 -34.98 1.29 15.44
C PRO A 295 -34.69 0.21 14.38
N GLU A 296 -35.59 -0.78 14.24
CA GLU A 296 -35.44 -1.90 13.29
C GLU A 296 -35.17 -1.45 11.83
N ARG A 297 -35.75 -0.33 11.41
CA ARG A 297 -35.52 0.27 10.08
C ARG A 297 -34.10 0.84 9.88
N GLY A 298 -33.40 1.17 10.97
CA GLY A 298 -32.04 1.70 10.94
C GLY A 298 -30.95 0.64 11.07
N LEU A 299 -31.33 -0.64 11.26
CA LEU A 299 -30.40 -1.74 11.33
C LEU A 299 -29.91 -2.15 9.94
N PRO A 300 -28.62 -2.50 9.77
CA PRO A 300 -28.09 -2.92 8.49
C PRO A 300 -28.78 -4.19 8.00
N GLU A 301 -28.80 -4.37 6.68
CA GLU A 301 -29.19 -5.62 6.06
C GLU A 301 -28.18 -6.72 6.40
N ALA A 302 -28.69 -7.92 6.68
CA ALA A 302 -27.86 -9.06 7.05
C ALA A 302 -27.01 -9.56 5.86
N ASN A 303 -27.58 -9.57 4.66
CA ASN A 303 -26.92 -9.95 3.42
C ASN A 303 -27.15 -8.83 2.41
N LEU A 304 -26.08 -8.34 1.78
CA LEU A 304 -26.20 -7.51 0.60
C LEU A 304 -26.31 -8.41 -0.64
N PRO A 305 -26.99 -7.96 -1.71
CA PRO A 305 -26.84 -8.56 -3.03
C PRO A 305 -25.35 -8.58 -3.39
N GLY A 306 -24.85 -9.70 -3.95
CA GLY A 306 -23.48 -9.73 -4.46
C GLY A 306 -23.36 -8.91 -5.75
N ASP A 307 -22.21 -8.30 -5.99
CA ASP A 307 -21.88 -7.57 -7.24
C ASP A 307 -21.66 -8.49 -8.46
N GLY A 308 -22.17 -9.74 -8.40
CA GLY A 308 -21.95 -10.76 -9.40
C GLY A 308 -23.18 -11.61 -9.65
N PRO A 309 -23.16 -12.44 -10.71
CA PRO A 309 -24.24 -13.38 -10.95
C PRO A 309 -24.45 -14.27 -9.71
N PRO A 310 -25.68 -14.74 -9.47
CA PRO A 310 -25.95 -15.63 -8.35
C PRO A 310 -25.00 -16.84 -8.42
N PRO A 311 -24.65 -17.49 -7.30
CA PRO A 311 -23.77 -18.65 -7.33
C PRO A 311 -24.35 -19.75 -8.23
N ALA A 312 -23.49 -20.51 -8.94
CA ALA A 312 -23.89 -21.44 -10.00
C ALA A 312 -25.00 -22.44 -9.60
N HIS A 313 -25.07 -22.84 -8.33
CA HIS A 313 -26.13 -23.71 -7.79
C HIS A 313 -27.53 -23.08 -7.75
N ARG A 314 -27.66 -21.78 -8.06
CA ARG A 314 -28.93 -21.04 -8.15
C ARG A 314 -29.28 -20.64 -9.58
N TRP A 315 -28.50 -21.11 -10.56
CA TRP A 315 -28.82 -20.88 -11.96
C TRP A 315 -29.99 -21.80 -12.31
N ALA A 316 -30.97 -21.29 -13.06
CA ALA A 316 -32.07 -22.12 -13.53
C ALA A 316 -31.49 -23.26 -14.39
N GLU A 317 -31.89 -24.50 -14.11
CA GLU A 317 -31.61 -25.62 -15.02
C GLU A 317 -32.30 -25.31 -16.37
N ARG A 318 -31.54 -25.39 -17.45
CA ARG A 318 -32.02 -25.18 -18.81
C ARG A 318 -32.81 -26.38 -19.30
#